data_AF-A0A3M6U5T6-F1
#
_entry.id   AF-A0A3M6U5T6-F1
#
_cell.length_a   1.000
_cell.length_b   1.000
_cell.length_c   1.000
_cell.angle_alpha   90.00
_cell.angle_beta   90.00
_cell.angle_gamma   90.00
#
_symmetry.space_group_name_H-M   'P 1'
#
loop_
_entity.id
_entity.type
_entity.pdbx_description
1 polymer ?
#
loop_
_entity_poly.entity_id
_entity_poly.type
_entity_poly.pdbx_seq_one_letter_code
_entity_poly.pdbx_strand_id
1 'polypeptide(L)'
;MLRKALHAIILIAFQRETSGEVSPNQKSSVFSRSAYFMTMNNNRLHGYVVERFQSASLLLCNQKCLRREWCTSTNFKAPEQSGKTGTCGLNKHSYSSVFESASLREEDGVTFSLLVKFPCHSKPCLNNGICVQDGAGLSFHCVCKAGFAGTRCQACKFDFEDGKVGWEKTGTTFDNQPTYGDNPTARKREPAKQQGDWWIGGYEDRPSKAATPGRIQGDGPRGTLTSPLFKIIGPNITFLIGGGCRMDSIRAELVINDQVE
;
A
#
# COMPACT_ATOMS: atom_id res chain seq x y z
N MET A 1 2.40 27.17 -3.56
CA MET A 1 1.67 26.56 -4.71
C MET A 1 2.69 26.51 -5.85
N LEU A 2 2.84 25.49 -6.70
CA LEU A 2 1.94 24.41 -7.13
C LEU A 2 2.40 23.03 -6.61
N ARG A 3 1.46 22.08 -6.50
CA ARG A 3 1.78 20.64 -6.46
C ARG A 3 1.62 20.09 -7.88
N LYS A 4 2.68 20.11 -8.69
CA LYS A 4 2.66 19.39 -9.99
C LYS A 4 2.75 17.89 -9.71
N ALA A 5 1.88 17.11 -10.35
CA ALA A 5 2.05 15.66 -10.41
C ALA A 5 3.12 15.38 -11.47
N LEU A 6 4.21 14.72 -11.07
CA LEU A 6 5.24 14.31 -12.02
C LEU A 6 4.69 13.12 -12.82
N HIS A 7 4.51 13.30 -14.12
CA HIS A 7 4.37 12.18 -15.06
C HIS A 7 5.79 11.80 -15.45
N ALA A 8 6.33 10.75 -14.85
CA ALA A 8 7.59 10.14 -15.27
C ALA A 8 7.24 8.94 -16.16
N ILE A 9 7.49 9.06 -17.46
CA ILE A 9 7.38 7.94 -18.39
C ILE A 9 8.80 7.55 -18.79
N ILE A 10 9.22 6.33 -18.46
CA ILE A 10 10.42 5.74 -19.04
C ILE A 10 10.02 5.25 -20.43
N LEU A 11 10.30 6.06 -21.45
CA LEU A 11 10.14 5.67 -22.85
C LEU A 11 11.49 5.23 -23.42
N ILE A 12 11.56 3.98 -23.87
CA ILE A 12 12.57 3.55 -24.85
C ILE A 12 11.93 3.70 -26.24
N ALA A 13 11.93 4.91 -26.81
CA ALA A 13 11.12 5.24 -27.98
C ALA A 13 11.90 5.70 -29.23
N PHE A 14 11.42 5.25 -30.39
CA PHE A 14 11.72 5.81 -31.71
C PHE A 14 10.44 6.50 -32.27
N GLN A 15 10.37 7.83 -32.07
CA GLN A 15 9.52 8.91 -32.66
C GLN A 15 7.98 8.79 -32.95
N ARG A 16 7.23 9.79 -32.41
CA ARG A 16 5.94 10.46 -32.82
C ARG A 16 4.66 9.60 -33.03
N GLU A 17 3.41 10.05 -32.79
CA GLU A 17 2.80 11.41 -32.70
C GLU A 17 1.59 11.52 -31.67
N THR A 18 0.61 12.43 -31.82
CA THR A 18 -0.12 13.17 -30.72
C THR A 18 -1.62 12.87 -30.39
N SER A 19 -2.06 13.09 -29.12
CA SER A 19 -3.32 13.80 -28.66
C SER A 19 -3.62 13.59 -27.13
N GLY A 20 -3.84 14.63 -26.28
CA GLY A 20 -5.15 15.07 -25.71
C GLY A 20 -5.51 14.46 -24.32
N GLU A 21 -6.24 15.05 -23.34
CA GLU A 21 -6.77 16.42 -23.11
C GLU A 21 -6.80 16.82 -21.58
N VAL A 22 -7.93 17.21 -20.92
CA VAL A 22 -7.93 18.02 -19.65
C VAL A 22 -8.83 17.53 -18.45
N SER A 23 -8.45 17.96 -17.24
CA SER A 23 -9.05 17.83 -15.87
C SER A 23 -10.50 18.39 -15.68
N PRO A 24 -11.26 18.19 -14.56
CA PRO A 24 -10.89 18.68 -13.21
C PRO A 24 -11.40 17.97 -11.92
N ASN A 25 -10.56 18.03 -10.88
CA ASN A 25 -10.81 18.40 -9.46
C ASN A 25 -12.23 18.27 -8.82
N GLN A 26 -12.33 17.54 -7.69
CA GLN A 26 -13.33 17.83 -6.64
C GLN A 26 -12.82 17.52 -5.22
N LYS A 27 -12.90 18.50 -4.31
CA LYS A 27 -12.74 18.30 -2.85
C LYS A 27 -14.09 17.91 -2.25
N SER A 28 -14.10 16.92 -1.36
CA SER A 28 -15.23 16.70 -0.43
C SER A 28 -14.71 16.39 0.97
N SER A 29 -15.20 17.13 1.96
CA SER A 29 -14.91 16.93 3.38
C SER A 29 -15.79 15.81 3.95
N VAL A 30 -15.28 14.58 3.92
CA VAL A 30 -16.00 13.42 4.48
C VAL A 30 -15.80 13.39 6.00
N PHE A 31 -16.88 13.60 6.76
CA PHE A 31 -16.92 13.32 8.21
C PHE A 31 -16.84 11.80 8.43
N SER A 32 -15.63 11.28 8.55
CA SER A 32 -15.40 9.83 8.52
C SER A 32 -15.77 9.16 9.85
N ARG A 33 -16.88 8.41 9.87
CA ARG A 33 -17.27 7.51 10.96
C ARG A 33 -16.41 6.23 10.95
N SER A 34 -15.10 6.36 11.18
CA SER A 34 -14.15 5.23 11.16
C SER A 34 -14.17 4.35 12.42
N ALA A 35 -15.01 4.65 13.42
CA ALA A 35 -15.16 3.86 14.64
C ALA A 35 -16.51 4.11 15.32
N TYR A 36 -16.98 3.14 16.10
CA TYR A 36 -18.17 3.24 16.96
C TYR A 36 -18.03 2.36 18.21
N PHE A 37 -18.96 2.47 19.15
CA PHE A 37 -19.00 1.62 20.35
C PHE A 37 -20.22 0.71 20.32
N MET A 38 -20.03 -0.57 20.61
CA MET A 38 -21.10 -1.52 20.92
C MET A 38 -21.24 -1.61 22.43
N THR A 39 -22.42 -1.28 22.96
CA THR A 39 -22.68 -1.17 24.41
C THR A 39 -23.45 -2.38 24.93
N MET A 40 -23.00 -2.94 26.06
CA MET A 40 -23.75 -3.93 26.84
C MET A 40 -24.01 -3.33 28.23
N ASN A 41 -25.28 -3.13 28.57
CA ASN A 41 -25.69 -2.67 29.89
C ASN A 41 -25.60 -3.81 30.91
N ASN A 42 -25.52 -3.42 32.18
CA ASN A 42 -25.36 -4.30 33.34
C ASN A 42 -24.21 -5.31 33.21
N ASN A 43 -23.15 -4.96 32.47
CA ASN A 43 -22.01 -5.82 32.22
C ASN A 43 -20.70 -5.09 32.50
N ARG A 44 -19.75 -5.79 33.13
CA ARG A 44 -18.37 -5.36 33.35
C ARG A 44 -17.38 -6.37 32.78
N LEU A 45 -16.36 -5.89 32.08
CA LEU A 45 -15.16 -6.66 31.74
C LEU A 45 -14.13 -6.58 32.89
N HIS A 46 -13.87 -7.70 33.57
CA HIS A 46 -12.92 -7.80 34.69
C HIS A 46 -11.50 -8.10 34.20
N GLY A 47 -10.48 -7.70 34.98
CA GLY A 47 -9.07 -8.03 34.74
C GLY A 47 -8.34 -7.15 33.72
N TYR A 48 -9.05 -6.48 32.80
CA TYR A 48 -8.44 -5.74 31.68
C TYR A 48 -8.38 -4.20 31.84
N VAL A 49 -8.80 -3.65 32.99
CA VAL A 49 -8.81 -2.20 33.24
C VAL A 49 -7.39 -1.67 33.46
N VAL A 50 -6.96 -0.71 32.66
CA VAL A 50 -5.62 -0.09 32.73
C VAL A 50 -5.65 1.33 33.32
N GLU A 51 -6.65 2.14 32.98
CA GLU A 51 -6.80 3.52 33.48
C GLU A 51 -8.19 3.68 34.10
N ARG A 52 -8.31 4.26 35.31
CA ARG A 52 -9.61 4.61 35.93
C ARG A 52 -9.68 6.10 36.24
N PHE A 53 -10.83 6.72 36.02
CA PHE A 53 -11.08 8.13 36.35
C PHE A 53 -12.58 8.44 36.50
N GLN A 54 -12.89 9.56 37.14
CA GLN A 54 -14.26 10.08 37.24
C GLN A 54 -14.69 10.76 35.93
N SER A 55 -15.87 10.42 35.42
CA SER A 55 -16.41 10.87 34.13
C SER A 55 -17.87 11.30 34.31
N ALA A 56 -18.25 12.46 33.78
CA ALA A 56 -19.64 12.92 33.87
C ALA A 56 -20.63 12.12 33.00
N SER A 57 -20.15 11.32 32.04
CA SER A 57 -21.00 10.45 31.22
C SER A 57 -20.25 9.29 30.58
N LEU A 58 -21.01 8.30 30.11
CA LEU A 58 -20.55 7.23 29.24
C LEU A 58 -19.91 7.77 27.94
N LEU A 59 -20.48 8.82 27.34
CA LEU A 59 -19.95 9.43 26.12
C LEU A 59 -18.54 9.99 26.34
N LEU A 60 -18.30 10.69 27.46
CA LEU A 60 -16.97 11.22 27.80
C LEU A 60 -15.97 10.11 28.12
N CYS A 61 -16.43 9.00 28.73
CA CYS A 61 -15.63 7.80 28.98
C CYS A 61 -15.16 7.19 27.63
N ASN A 62 -16.09 7.02 26.70
CA ASN A 62 -15.84 6.47 25.36
C ASN A 62 -14.97 7.42 24.50
N GLN A 63 -15.16 8.74 24.60
CA GLN A 63 -14.30 9.73 23.93
C GLN A 63 -12.87 9.74 24.46
N LYS A 64 -12.64 9.51 25.77
CA LYS A 64 -11.27 9.30 26.29
C LYS A 64 -10.65 8.01 25.74
N CYS A 65 -11.41 6.92 25.62
CA CYS A 65 -10.92 5.69 25.00
C CYS A 65 -10.46 5.92 23.55
N LEU A 66 -11.23 6.65 22.74
CA LEU A 66 -10.84 7.00 21.36
C LEU A 66 -9.52 7.79 21.25
N ARG A 67 -9.11 8.49 22.32
CA ARG A 67 -7.86 9.26 22.40
C ARG A 67 -6.67 8.46 22.98
N ARG A 68 -6.86 7.17 23.27
CA ARG A 68 -5.83 6.24 23.76
C ARG A 68 -5.67 5.13 22.73
N GLU A 69 -4.52 5.06 22.04
CA GLU A 69 -4.29 4.08 20.98
C GLU A 69 -4.46 2.62 21.46
N TRP A 70 -4.09 2.36 22.72
CA TRP A 70 -4.20 1.05 23.36
C TRP A 70 -5.61 0.69 23.86
N CYS A 71 -6.54 1.65 23.94
CA CYS A 71 -7.87 1.38 24.50
C CYS A 71 -8.75 0.63 23.52
N THR A 72 -9.34 -0.47 23.98
CA THR A 72 -10.14 -1.41 23.17
C THR A 72 -11.58 -1.53 23.67
N SER A 73 -11.86 -1.19 24.93
CA SER A 73 -13.22 -1.06 25.46
C SER A 73 -13.23 -0.17 26.70
N THR A 74 -14.43 0.15 27.20
CA THR A 74 -14.64 0.84 28.47
C THR A 74 -15.57 0.06 29.39
N ASN A 75 -15.45 0.32 30.69
CA ASN A 75 -16.43 0.00 31.72
C ASN A 75 -16.86 1.31 32.38
N PHE A 76 -18.13 1.67 32.34
CA PHE A 76 -18.64 2.89 32.98
C PHE A 76 -19.73 2.53 34.01
N LYS A 77 -19.48 2.81 35.29
CA LYS A 77 -20.55 2.78 36.32
C LYS A 77 -21.17 4.17 36.43
N ALA A 78 -22.49 4.26 36.25
CA ALA A 78 -23.23 5.50 36.42
C ALA A 78 -23.18 5.99 37.89
N PRO A 79 -23.29 7.31 38.15
CA PRO A 79 -23.39 7.82 39.52
C PRO A 79 -24.74 7.43 40.14
N GLU A 80 -24.71 6.98 41.40
CA GLU A 80 -25.92 6.62 42.17
C GLU A 80 -26.74 7.85 42.61
N GLN A 81 -26.24 9.07 42.40
CA GLN A 81 -26.89 10.32 42.79
C GLN A 81 -26.76 11.37 41.69
N SER A 82 -27.86 12.11 41.45
CA SER A 82 -27.90 13.28 40.56
C SER A 82 -26.82 14.31 40.93
N GLY A 83 -26.10 14.82 39.93
CA GLY A 83 -25.03 15.81 40.11
C GLY A 83 -23.65 15.26 40.47
N LYS A 84 -23.49 13.95 40.69
CA LYS A 84 -22.16 13.30 40.86
C LYS A 84 -21.62 12.75 39.54
N THR A 85 -20.31 12.48 39.49
CA THR A 85 -19.65 11.84 38.35
C THR A 85 -19.68 10.31 38.48
N GLY A 86 -19.79 9.60 37.36
CA GLY A 86 -19.68 8.15 37.29
C GLY A 86 -18.22 7.70 37.15
N THR A 87 -17.94 6.43 37.44
CA THR A 87 -16.57 5.89 37.35
C THR A 87 -16.33 5.22 36.00
N CYS A 88 -15.37 5.73 35.23
CA CYS A 88 -14.91 5.16 33.96
C CYS A 88 -13.64 4.33 34.18
N GLY A 89 -13.57 3.15 33.56
CA GLY A 89 -12.36 2.35 33.38
C GLY A 89 -12.10 2.10 31.91
N LEU A 90 -10.90 2.41 31.43
CA LEU A 90 -10.43 2.10 30.08
C LEU A 90 -9.72 0.75 30.08
N ASN A 91 -10.09 -0.13 29.15
CA ASN A 91 -9.58 -1.48 29.08
C ASN A 91 -8.59 -1.67 27.93
N LYS A 92 -7.62 -2.57 28.11
CA LYS A 92 -6.71 -3.06 27.07
C LYS A 92 -6.80 -4.59 26.99
N HIS A 93 -7.26 -5.11 25.86
CA HIS A 93 -7.40 -6.56 25.64
C HIS A 93 -7.34 -6.90 24.14
N SER A 94 -7.10 -8.16 23.80
CA SER A 94 -7.34 -8.65 22.43
C SER A 94 -8.85 -8.77 22.18
N TYR A 95 -9.30 -8.64 20.93
CA TYR A 95 -10.72 -8.82 20.61
C TYR A 95 -11.20 -10.24 20.98
N SER A 96 -10.42 -11.27 20.66
CA SER A 96 -10.77 -12.68 20.92
C SER A 96 -11.10 -12.94 22.40
N SER A 97 -10.32 -12.37 23.32
CA SER A 97 -10.49 -12.56 24.77
C SER A 97 -11.84 -12.10 25.34
N VAL A 98 -12.61 -11.26 24.62
CA VAL A 98 -13.99 -10.88 25.01
C VAL A 98 -15.00 -11.96 24.63
N PHE A 99 -14.80 -12.64 23.50
CA PHE A 99 -15.71 -13.67 22.97
C PHE A 99 -15.35 -15.08 23.46
N GLU A 100 -14.14 -15.27 24.01
CA GLU A 100 -13.65 -16.56 24.51
C GLU A 100 -13.81 -16.76 26.03
N SER A 101 -14.07 -15.73 26.85
CA SER A 101 -13.82 -15.82 28.31
C SER A 101 -14.90 -15.31 29.26
N ALA A 102 -15.03 -16.01 30.40
CA ALA A 102 -15.85 -15.67 31.58
C ALA A 102 -15.39 -14.41 32.37
N SER A 103 -14.76 -13.47 31.66
CA SER A 103 -14.25 -12.20 32.19
C SER A 103 -15.27 -11.07 32.07
N LEU A 104 -16.19 -11.16 31.11
CA LEU A 104 -17.39 -10.33 31.07
C LEU A 104 -18.40 -10.92 32.06
N ARG A 105 -18.84 -10.12 33.03
CA ARG A 105 -19.75 -10.53 34.10
C ARG A 105 -20.87 -9.51 34.24
N GLU A 106 -22.03 -9.98 34.68
CA GLU A 106 -23.15 -9.11 35.01
C GLU A 106 -22.82 -8.29 36.28
N GLU A 107 -22.98 -6.98 36.20
CA GLU A 107 -22.85 -6.03 37.31
C GLU A 107 -23.80 -4.86 37.09
N ASP A 108 -24.82 -4.74 37.93
CA ASP A 108 -25.88 -3.74 37.79
C ASP A 108 -25.36 -2.30 37.80
N GLY A 109 -25.93 -1.45 36.94
CA GLY A 109 -25.53 -0.06 36.78
C GLY A 109 -24.17 0.17 36.08
N VAL A 110 -23.55 -0.88 35.53
CA VAL A 110 -22.32 -0.79 34.73
C VAL A 110 -22.60 -1.02 33.24
N THR A 111 -22.19 -0.09 32.40
CA THR A 111 -22.19 -0.28 30.94
C THR A 111 -20.78 -0.61 30.45
N PHE A 112 -20.62 -1.78 29.85
CA PHE A 112 -19.45 -2.13 29.04
C PHE A 112 -19.61 -1.56 27.62
N SER A 113 -18.55 -0.99 27.04
CA SER A 113 -18.57 -0.52 25.64
C SER A 113 -17.36 -1.00 24.86
N LEU A 114 -17.55 -1.88 23.88
CA LEU A 114 -16.50 -2.36 22.98
C LEU A 114 -16.23 -1.35 21.86
N LEU A 115 -14.98 -0.93 21.67
CA LEU A 115 -14.58 -0.04 20.57
C LEU A 115 -14.35 -0.86 19.29
N VAL A 116 -15.25 -0.70 18.31
CA VAL A 116 -15.12 -1.30 16.98
C VAL A 116 -14.62 -0.24 16.00
N LYS A 117 -13.59 -0.58 15.22
CA LYS A 117 -12.99 0.30 14.20
C LYS A 117 -13.29 -0.26 12.80
N PHE A 118 -13.30 0.64 11.81
CA PHE A 118 -13.39 0.31 10.39
C PHE A 118 -12.21 0.94 9.65
N PRO A 119 -10.98 0.45 9.84
CA PRO A 119 -9.77 1.03 9.24
C PRO A 119 -9.90 1.26 7.73
N CYS A 120 -10.52 0.34 6.99
CA CYS A 120 -10.70 0.46 5.55
C CYS A 120 -11.62 1.61 5.11
N HIS A 121 -12.52 2.10 5.97
CA HIS A 121 -13.37 3.26 5.67
C HIS A 121 -12.57 4.55 5.45
N SER A 122 -11.38 4.65 6.07
CA SER A 122 -10.44 5.76 5.84
C SER A 122 -9.71 5.71 4.50
N LYS A 123 -9.94 4.67 3.68
CA LYS A 123 -9.21 4.36 2.43
C LYS A 123 -7.68 4.43 2.61
N PRO A 124 -7.11 3.61 3.52
CA PRO A 124 -5.71 3.73 3.90
C PRO A 124 -4.73 3.25 2.83
N CYS A 125 -5.15 2.37 1.91
CA CYS A 125 -4.33 1.86 0.82
C CYS A 125 -4.21 2.89 -0.31
N LEU A 126 -2.98 3.16 -0.75
CA LEU A 126 -2.67 4.07 -1.85
C LEU A 126 -2.69 3.32 -3.20
N ASN A 127 -2.52 4.05 -4.30
CA ASN A 127 -2.37 3.50 -5.65
C ASN A 127 -3.44 2.46 -6.04
N ASN A 128 -4.68 2.73 -5.62
CA ASN A 128 -5.86 1.90 -5.83
C ASN A 128 -5.71 0.46 -5.29
N GLY A 129 -4.86 0.23 -4.29
CA GLY A 129 -4.77 -1.02 -3.55
C GLY A 129 -6.06 -1.35 -2.81
N ILE A 130 -6.36 -2.64 -2.68
CA ILE A 130 -7.57 -3.15 -2.01
C ILE A 130 -7.29 -3.20 -0.51
N CYS A 131 -8.13 -2.56 0.29
CA CYS A 131 -8.06 -2.67 1.75
C CYS A 131 -8.83 -3.89 2.21
N VAL A 132 -8.15 -4.80 2.89
CA VAL A 132 -8.74 -5.97 3.54
C VAL A 132 -8.69 -5.75 5.05
N GLN A 133 -9.82 -5.93 5.71
CA GLN A 133 -9.97 -5.71 7.14
C GLN A 133 -9.84 -7.05 7.86
N ASP A 134 -8.90 -7.17 8.80
CA ASP A 134 -8.60 -8.43 9.46
C ASP A 134 -9.51 -8.64 10.68
N GLY A 135 -10.13 -9.81 10.74
CA GLY A 135 -11.04 -10.21 11.82
C GLY A 135 -12.11 -9.15 12.10
N ALA A 136 -12.32 -8.85 13.39
CA ALA A 136 -13.36 -7.92 13.83
C ALA A 136 -12.96 -6.42 13.77
N GLY A 137 -12.06 -6.04 12.85
CA GLY A 137 -11.88 -4.64 12.47
C GLY A 137 -10.89 -3.80 13.26
N LEU A 138 -10.03 -4.40 14.07
CA LEU A 138 -8.96 -3.65 14.76
C LEU A 138 -7.73 -3.40 13.90
N SER A 139 -7.51 -4.22 12.86
CA SER A 139 -6.39 -4.09 11.90
C SER A 139 -6.86 -4.21 10.45
N PHE A 140 -5.98 -3.83 9.53
CA PHE A 140 -6.16 -3.98 8.09
C PHE A 140 -4.80 -4.29 7.46
N HIS A 141 -4.85 -4.89 6.27
CA HIS A 141 -3.72 -4.93 5.35
C HIS A 141 -4.17 -4.44 3.96
N CYS A 142 -3.18 -4.11 3.13
CA CYS A 142 -3.42 -3.68 1.76
C CYS A 142 -2.95 -4.76 0.79
N VAL A 143 -3.84 -5.23 -0.07
CA VAL A 143 -3.49 -6.03 -1.25
C VAL A 143 -3.18 -5.05 -2.38
N CYS A 144 -1.91 -4.99 -2.77
CA CYS A 144 -1.45 -4.05 -3.78
C CYS A 144 -1.75 -4.53 -5.19
N LYS A 145 -2.07 -3.59 -6.08
CA LYS A 145 -2.07 -3.85 -7.52
C LYS A 145 -0.64 -4.08 -8.00
N ALA A 146 -0.50 -4.82 -9.10
CA ALA A 146 0.79 -5.00 -9.76
C ALA A 146 1.48 -3.65 -10.04
N GLY A 147 2.81 -3.63 -9.92
CA GLY A 147 3.61 -2.40 -9.96
C GLY A 147 3.67 -1.62 -8.63
N PHE A 148 2.95 -2.05 -7.58
CA PHE A 148 2.96 -1.38 -6.26
C PHE A 148 3.25 -2.34 -5.11
N ALA A 149 3.89 -1.82 -4.06
CA ALA A 149 4.36 -2.58 -2.91
C ALA A 149 4.37 -1.75 -1.61
N GLY A 150 4.72 -2.41 -0.51
CA GLY A 150 4.73 -1.83 0.84
C GLY A 150 3.37 -1.91 1.54
N THR A 151 3.38 -1.71 2.87
CA THR A 151 2.24 -1.94 3.77
C THR A 151 0.96 -1.17 3.43
N ARG A 152 1.07 -0.07 2.68
CA ARG A 152 -0.06 0.74 2.20
C ARG A 152 -0.01 0.95 0.68
N CYS A 153 0.71 0.10 -0.05
CA CYS A 153 0.93 0.22 -1.50
C CYS A 153 1.57 1.56 -1.93
N GLN A 154 2.34 2.17 -1.02
CA GLN A 154 2.96 3.48 -1.22
C GLN A 154 4.24 3.44 -2.06
N ALA A 155 4.92 2.28 -2.09
CA ALA A 155 6.10 2.09 -2.92
C ALA A 155 5.66 1.60 -4.30
N CYS A 156 6.44 1.93 -5.32
CA CYS A 156 6.30 1.32 -6.64
C CYS A 156 7.34 0.19 -6.74
N LYS A 157 6.96 -0.94 -7.36
CA LYS A 157 7.82 -2.08 -7.64
C LYS A 157 8.01 -2.14 -9.15
N PHE A 158 9.16 -1.65 -9.63
CA PHE A 158 9.53 -1.57 -11.05
C PHE A 158 10.67 -2.52 -11.42
N ASP A 159 10.83 -3.60 -10.66
CA ASP A 159 11.54 -4.78 -11.15
C ASP A 159 10.64 -5.58 -12.10
N PHE A 160 11.20 -6.62 -12.71
CA PHE A 160 10.49 -7.50 -13.63
C PHE A 160 10.27 -8.90 -13.04
N GLU A 161 10.36 -9.04 -11.70
CA GLU A 161 10.23 -10.32 -10.99
C GLU A 161 8.83 -10.92 -11.14
N ASP A 162 7.81 -10.06 -11.19
CA ASP A 162 6.42 -10.44 -11.46
C ASP A 162 6.07 -10.33 -12.97
N GLY A 163 7.08 -10.21 -13.84
CA GLY A 163 6.94 -9.98 -15.28
C GLY A 163 6.67 -8.52 -15.66
N LYS A 164 6.07 -8.30 -16.83
CA LYS A 164 5.81 -6.97 -17.41
C LYS A 164 4.42 -6.41 -17.03
N VAL A 165 3.86 -6.79 -15.87
CA VAL A 165 2.45 -6.50 -15.56
C VAL A 165 2.22 -4.99 -15.42
N GLY A 166 1.24 -4.47 -16.17
CA GLY A 166 0.91 -3.04 -16.21
C GLY A 166 1.77 -2.20 -17.17
N TRP A 167 2.85 -2.75 -17.73
CA TRP A 167 3.63 -2.07 -18.75
C TRP A 167 2.98 -2.23 -20.13
N GLU A 168 2.87 -1.12 -20.86
CA GLU A 168 2.44 -1.15 -22.27
C GLU A 168 3.66 -1.42 -23.15
N LYS A 169 3.54 -2.32 -24.13
CA LYS A 169 4.62 -2.63 -25.08
C LYS A 169 4.22 -2.30 -26.52
N THR A 170 5.19 -1.92 -27.33
CA THR A 170 5.09 -1.86 -28.79
C THR A 170 6.20 -2.72 -29.41
N GLY A 171 6.01 -3.13 -30.67
CA GLY A 171 6.98 -3.94 -31.40
C GLY A 171 7.23 -5.33 -30.78
N THR A 172 8.38 -5.94 -31.10
CA THR A 172 8.68 -7.35 -30.83
C THR A 172 9.81 -7.59 -29.81
N THR A 173 10.61 -6.56 -29.46
CA THR A 173 11.74 -6.73 -28.50
C THR A 173 11.34 -7.35 -27.17
N PHE A 174 10.11 -7.09 -26.71
CA PHE A 174 9.62 -7.50 -25.40
C PHE A 174 8.77 -8.77 -25.43
N ASP A 175 8.70 -9.49 -26.54
CA ASP A 175 7.89 -10.71 -26.65
C ASP A 175 8.42 -11.80 -25.72
N ASN A 176 9.73 -12.08 -25.79
CA ASN A 176 10.41 -13.10 -24.96
C ASN A 176 11.04 -12.52 -23.67
N GLN A 177 10.54 -11.37 -23.18
CA GLN A 177 11.08 -10.66 -22.01
C GLN A 177 10.09 -10.67 -20.83
N PRO A 178 10.53 -10.50 -19.55
CA PRO A 178 11.91 -10.38 -19.10
C PRO A 178 12.74 -11.66 -19.32
N THR A 179 14.06 -11.49 -19.32
CA THR A 179 15.02 -12.59 -19.39
C THR A 179 15.40 -13.04 -17.97
N TYR A 180 15.56 -14.35 -17.79
CA TYR A 180 15.85 -14.96 -16.48
C TYR A 180 17.35 -15.15 -16.23
N GLY A 181 17.82 -14.63 -15.10
CA GLY A 181 19.19 -14.72 -14.61
C GLY A 181 20.21 -13.95 -15.45
N ASP A 182 21.49 -14.11 -15.11
CA ASP A 182 22.59 -13.47 -15.83
C ASP A 182 22.93 -14.23 -17.12
N ASN A 183 22.10 -14.00 -18.14
CA ASN A 183 22.21 -14.63 -19.45
C ASN A 183 23.50 -14.24 -20.21
N PRO A 184 24.04 -13.00 -20.12
CA PRO A 184 25.38 -12.66 -20.59
C PRO A 184 26.50 -13.49 -19.95
N THR A 185 26.51 -13.67 -18.63
CA THR A 185 27.52 -14.51 -17.96
C THR A 185 27.48 -15.96 -18.45
N ALA A 186 26.30 -16.51 -18.74
CA ALA A 186 26.17 -17.84 -19.35
C ALA A 186 26.83 -17.95 -20.74
N ARG A 187 26.97 -16.82 -21.46
CA ARG A 187 27.70 -16.69 -22.74
C ARG A 187 29.17 -16.31 -22.57
N LYS A 188 29.71 -16.32 -21.35
CA LYS A 188 31.07 -15.83 -20.99
C LYS A 188 31.30 -14.37 -21.37
N ARG A 189 30.26 -13.53 -21.25
CA ARG A 189 30.33 -12.07 -21.39
C ARG A 189 30.35 -11.38 -20.03
N GLU A 190 30.44 -10.06 -20.05
CA GLU A 190 30.36 -9.20 -18.87
C GLU A 190 29.02 -9.42 -18.15
N PRO A 191 29.02 -9.59 -16.80
CA PRO A 191 27.79 -9.78 -16.03
C PRO A 191 26.78 -8.65 -16.21
N ALA A 192 25.51 -8.99 -16.35
CA ALA A 192 24.42 -8.00 -16.40
C ALA A 192 24.27 -7.20 -15.08
N LYS A 193 24.71 -7.77 -13.95
CA LYS A 193 24.60 -7.18 -12.59
C LYS A 193 23.16 -6.76 -12.25
N GLN A 194 22.18 -7.51 -12.74
CA GLN A 194 20.78 -7.26 -12.48
C GLN A 194 20.46 -7.40 -10.98
N GLN A 195 19.49 -6.63 -10.51
CA GLN A 195 18.89 -6.82 -9.19
C GLN A 195 17.72 -7.80 -9.33
N GLY A 196 17.80 -8.94 -8.63
CA GLY A 196 16.78 -10.00 -8.71
C GLY A 196 17.10 -11.08 -9.75
N ASP A 197 16.09 -11.89 -10.06
CA ASP A 197 16.15 -12.99 -11.02
C ASP A 197 15.78 -12.54 -12.45
N TRP A 198 15.04 -11.44 -12.62
CA TRP A 198 14.38 -11.08 -13.89
C TRP A 198 14.60 -9.62 -14.28
N TRP A 199 14.98 -9.40 -15.54
CA TRP A 199 15.30 -8.07 -16.06
C TRP A 199 15.00 -7.98 -17.57
N ILE A 200 15.01 -6.76 -18.10
CA ILE A 200 14.84 -6.52 -19.55
C ILE A 200 16.21 -6.50 -20.21
N GLY A 201 16.50 -7.55 -21.00
CA GLY A 201 17.70 -7.64 -21.82
C GLY A 201 17.31 -7.85 -23.28
N GLY A 202 17.13 -6.76 -24.03
CA GLY A 202 16.58 -6.79 -25.40
C GLY A 202 17.36 -7.61 -26.44
N TYR A 203 18.58 -8.04 -26.11
CA TYR A 203 19.40 -8.96 -26.92
C TYR A 203 19.26 -10.44 -26.49
N GLU A 204 18.92 -10.69 -25.22
CA GLU A 204 18.87 -12.00 -24.59
C GLU A 204 17.55 -12.73 -24.87
N ASP A 205 17.55 -14.06 -24.91
CA ASP A 205 16.35 -14.88 -25.14
C ASP A 205 16.23 -16.00 -24.09
N ARG A 206 15.91 -15.63 -22.84
CA ARG A 206 15.66 -16.60 -21.77
C ARG A 206 14.35 -16.32 -21.04
N PRO A 207 13.19 -16.51 -21.70
CA PRO A 207 11.86 -16.16 -21.16
C PRO A 207 11.40 -17.03 -19.98
N SER A 208 12.15 -18.04 -19.55
CA SER A 208 11.79 -18.89 -18.41
C SER A 208 12.99 -19.51 -17.71
N LYS A 209 12.79 -19.98 -16.47
CA LYS A 209 13.81 -20.72 -15.70
C LYS A 209 14.29 -22.00 -16.43
N ALA A 210 13.40 -22.62 -17.20
CA ALA A 210 13.66 -23.82 -18.00
C ALA A 210 14.31 -23.54 -19.36
N ALA A 211 14.27 -22.29 -19.86
CA ALA A 211 14.93 -21.92 -21.11
C ALA A 211 16.46 -21.98 -20.98
N THR A 212 17.11 -22.46 -22.04
CA THR A 212 18.56 -22.71 -22.08
C THR A 212 19.36 -21.43 -21.78
N PRO A 213 20.26 -21.44 -20.77
CA PRO A 213 21.16 -20.32 -20.51
C PRO A 213 21.97 -19.91 -21.74
N GLY A 214 22.08 -18.61 -21.98
CA GLY A 214 22.89 -18.03 -23.05
C GLY A 214 22.26 -18.04 -24.44
N ARG A 215 20.94 -18.21 -24.54
CA ARG A 215 20.17 -17.97 -25.78
C ARG A 215 20.02 -16.46 -26.06
N ILE A 216 19.93 -16.08 -27.33
CA ILE A 216 19.88 -14.68 -27.80
C ILE A 216 18.80 -14.49 -28.88
N GLN A 217 18.17 -13.32 -28.91
CA GLN A 217 17.28 -12.88 -29.99
C GLN A 217 17.96 -11.87 -30.95
N GLY A 218 19.10 -11.29 -30.54
CA GLY A 218 19.87 -10.33 -31.33
C GLY A 218 19.26 -8.92 -31.38
N ASP A 219 19.87 -8.03 -32.15
CA ASP A 219 19.50 -6.60 -32.25
C ASP A 219 18.41 -6.29 -33.30
N GLY A 220 17.84 -7.34 -33.93
CA GLY A 220 16.79 -7.20 -34.94
C GLY A 220 15.43 -6.71 -34.39
N PRO A 221 14.91 -7.30 -33.29
CA PRO A 221 13.66 -6.87 -32.67
C PRO A 221 13.71 -5.42 -32.15
N ARG A 222 12.67 -4.64 -32.45
CA ARG A 222 12.51 -3.24 -31.99
C ARG A 222 11.18 -3.05 -31.30
N GLY A 223 11.09 -2.04 -30.42
CA GLY A 223 9.88 -1.72 -29.68
C GLY A 223 10.10 -0.71 -28.55
N THR A 224 9.02 -0.32 -27.89
CA THR A 224 9.01 0.47 -26.65
C THR A 224 8.36 -0.32 -25.52
N LEU A 225 8.82 -0.10 -24.28
CA LEU A 225 8.17 -0.58 -23.06
C LEU A 225 7.92 0.62 -22.15
N THR A 226 6.65 0.88 -21.86
CA THR A 226 6.15 2.09 -21.20
C THR A 226 5.59 1.73 -19.82
N SER A 227 6.07 2.38 -18.77
CA SER A 227 5.60 2.12 -17.40
C SER A 227 4.20 2.70 -17.15
N PRO A 228 3.41 2.14 -16.21
CA PRO A 228 2.31 2.87 -15.59
C PRO A 228 2.77 4.25 -15.09
N LEU A 229 1.87 5.24 -15.08
CA LEU A 229 2.15 6.52 -14.46
C LEU A 229 2.42 6.36 -12.96
N PHE A 230 3.53 6.94 -12.51
CA PHE A 230 3.93 6.89 -11.11
C PHE A 230 4.50 8.21 -10.62
N LYS A 231 4.46 8.38 -9.30
CA LYS A 231 4.98 9.56 -8.64
C LYS A 231 6.34 9.25 -8.02
N ILE A 232 7.35 10.06 -8.34
CA ILE A 232 8.63 10.02 -7.62
C ILE A 232 8.39 10.53 -6.18
N ILE A 233 8.68 9.68 -5.19
CA ILE A 233 8.53 9.98 -3.76
C ILE A 233 9.92 9.97 -3.13
N GLY A 234 10.60 11.12 -3.20
CA GLY A 234 11.96 11.29 -2.72
C GLY A 234 12.73 12.29 -3.59
N PRO A 235 13.99 12.60 -3.24
CA PRO A 235 14.83 13.48 -4.04
C PRO A 235 15.37 12.78 -5.32
N ASN A 236 15.52 11.45 -5.28
CA ASN A 236 16.24 10.68 -6.29
C ASN A 236 15.40 9.52 -6.83
N ILE A 237 15.62 9.17 -8.09
CA ILE A 237 15.30 7.87 -8.69
C ILE A 237 16.60 7.32 -9.29
N THR A 238 16.83 6.01 -9.18
CA THR A 238 18.03 5.36 -9.70
C THR A 238 17.64 4.15 -10.51
N PHE A 239 18.22 4.01 -11.70
CA PHE A 239 18.09 2.87 -12.59
C PHE A 239 19.47 2.47 -13.13
N LEU A 240 19.68 1.18 -13.37
CA LEU A 240 20.84 0.67 -14.07
C LEU A 240 20.44 0.43 -15.54
N ILE A 241 21.10 1.10 -16.47
CA ILE A 241 20.83 0.96 -17.90
C ILE A 241 22.13 0.54 -18.59
N GLY A 242 22.10 -0.64 -19.22
CA GLY A 242 23.15 -1.13 -20.10
C GLY A 242 22.86 -0.72 -21.54
N GLY A 243 23.90 -0.33 -22.28
CA GLY A 243 23.80 0.06 -23.68
C GLY A 243 25.15 0.05 -24.38
N GLY A 244 25.13 0.02 -25.71
CA GLY A 244 26.32 0.20 -26.53
C GLY A 244 26.82 1.64 -26.53
N CYS A 245 28.05 1.86 -27.00
CA CYS A 245 28.71 3.18 -27.04
C CYS A 245 28.14 4.20 -28.04
N ARG A 246 26.97 3.92 -28.64
CA ARG A 246 26.36 4.70 -29.72
C ARG A 246 25.09 5.42 -29.24
N MET A 247 25.27 6.65 -28.77
CA MET A 247 24.18 7.53 -28.27
C MET A 247 23.06 7.79 -29.29
N ASP A 248 23.36 7.69 -30.59
CA ASP A 248 22.40 7.80 -31.69
C ASP A 248 21.49 6.56 -31.85
N SER A 249 21.84 5.45 -31.20
CA SER A 249 21.14 4.17 -31.29
C SER A 249 20.53 3.70 -29.96
N ILE A 250 21.15 4.03 -28.82
CA ILE A 250 20.74 3.60 -27.49
C ILE A 250 20.89 4.80 -26.54
N ARG A 251 19.78 5.23 -25.94
CA ARG A 251 19.73 6.27 -24.90
C ARG A 251 18.54 6.04 -23.97
N ALA A 252 18.57 6.65 -22.80
CA ALA A 252 17.46 6.73 -21.87
C ALA A 252 16.98 8.18 -21.79
N GLU A 253 15.68 8.40 -21.88
CA GLU A 253 15.07 9.73 -21.83
C GLU A 253 14.16 9.83 -20.60
N LEU A 254 14.31 10.91 -19.83
CA LEU A 254 13.41 11.23 -18.74
C LEU A 254 12.33 12.15 -19.28
N VAL A 255 11.13 11.62 -19.50
CA VAL A 255 9.98 12.43 -19.93
C VAL A 255 9.29 13.00 -18.70
N ILE A 256 9.18 14.34 -18.62
CA ILE A 256 8.50 15.05 -17.54
C ILE A 256 7.39 15.93 -18.13
N ASN A 257 6.12 15.57 -17.90
CA ASN A 257 4.95 16.25 -18.50
C ASN A 257 5.02 16.32 -20.04
N ASP A 258 5.32 15.18 -20.68
CA ASP A 258 5.36 15.04 -22.15
C ASP A 258 6.43 15.91 -22.85
N GLN A 259 7.40 16.42 -22.08
CA GLN A 259 8.65 17.02 -22.56
C GLN A 259 9.80 16.05 -22.25
N VAL A 260 10.72 15.87 -23.21
CA VAL A 260 12.01 15.23 -22.95
C VAL A 260 12.93 16.29 -22.33
N GLU A 261 13.51 15.98 -21.17
CA GLU A 261 14.53 16.80 -20.48
C GLU A 261 15.95 16.27 -20.77
#